data_AF-A0A7V4LSE4-F1
#
_entry.id   AF-A0A7V4LSE4-F1
#
_cell.length_a   1.000
_cell.length_b   1.000
_cell.length_c   1.000
_cell.angle_alpha   90.00
_cell.angle_beta   90.00
_cell.angle_gamma   90.00
#
_symmetry.space_group_name_H-M   'P 1'
#
loop_
_entity.id
_entity.type
_entity.pdbx_description
1 polymer ?
#
loop_
_entity_poly.entity_id
_entity_poly.type
_entity_poly.pdbx_seq_one_letter_code
_entity_poly.pdbx_strand_id
1 'polypeptide(L)'
;MSRRRWRLCRRRQRLVVRRAAVPPEAGRSRFGMERTELNKIARHLLETGRVEVVVGYRRGTEPLTATPAFVRDPEQAATLIFDATCGTNLATYLPRLKGRKVAVVVKGCDERSVIGLLQEQQAQREDLVLLGAPCPGVLDRKRLLQATGGQSPVDGRIDAEELVLRLPGAELRLRLAEVMDVGCRVCAWRNPRLADYLIGDPVPTEERPDFDPEVAELEQATAETRWERFRQEMSKCILCFACRNLCPACYCTECFADSSNPKWVGHTDDPADAMLFHLIRWTHLAGRCTGCGACVRGCPMGVNLRLYNDKLRKEVKTAFQFEAGVDPAAKPPLVAALTDGEDFELLFTVAARDAVPLVDGWKKTFPE
;
A
#
# COMPACT_ATOMS: atom_id res chain seq x y z
N MET A 1 -1.52 23.89 -64.49
CA MET A 1 -2.14 23.71 -63.16
C MET A 1 -1.05 23.38 -62.14
N SER A 2 -0.81 24.29 -61.19
CA SER A 2 0.38 24.29 -60.32
C SER A 2 0.36 23.19 -59.26
N ARG A 3 1.37 22.32 -59.24
CA ARG A 3 1.68 21.45 -58.09
C ARG A 3 2.59 22.22 -57.13
N ARG A 4 2.04 22.78 -56.05
CA ARG A 4 2.81 23.39 -54.96
C ARG A 4 3.53 22.28 -54.19
N ARG A 5 4.85 22.14 -54.41
CA ARG A 5 5.75 21.36 -53.55
C ARG A 5 6.02 22.17 -52.28
N TRP A 6 5.53 21.69 -51.15
CA TRP A 6 5.92 22.16 -49.83
C TRP A 6 7.40 21.78 -49.58
N ARG A 7 8.29 22.78 -49.61
CA ARG A 7 9.68 22.63 -49.15
C ARG A 7 9.67 22.71 -47.62
N LEU A 8 9.76 21.57 -46.96
CA LEU A 8 10.08 21.51 -45.53
C LEU A 8 11.50 22.01 -45.30
N CYS A 9 11.62 23.16 -44.64
CA CYS A 9 12.86 23.75 -44.19
C CYS A 9 13.48 22.84 -43.11
N ARG A 10 14.48 22.02 -43.47
CA ARG A 10 15.30 21.28 -42.50
C ARG A 10 16.28 22.24 -41.81
N ARG A 11 15.82 22.97 -40.79
CA ARG A 11 16.74 23.57 -39.80
C ARG A 11 17.20 22.46 -38.86
N ARG A 12 18.44 21.99 -39.07
CA ARG A 12 19.18 21.19 -38.07
C ARG A 12 19.44 22.07 -36.84
N GLN A 13 18.53 22.07 -35.87
CA GLN A 13 18.87 22.51 -34.51
C GLN A 13 19.69 21.38 -33.87
N ARG A 14 21.00 21.60 -33.76
CA ARG A 14 21.84 20.83 -32.84
C ARG A 14 21.33 21.10 -31.43
N LEU A 15 20.63 20.14 -30.84
CA LEU A 15 20.31 20.15 -29.42
C LEU A 15 21.64 19.99 -28.66
N VAL A 16 22.24 21.10 -28.27
CA VAL A 16 23.32 21.10 -27.27
C VAL A 16 22.63 20.77 -25.94
N VAL A 17 22.74 19.51 -25.51
CA VAL A 17 22.40 19.12 -24.15
C VAL A 17 23.42 19.82 -23.24
N ARG A 18 23.09 21.03 -22.79
CA ARG A 18 23.82 21.67 -21.70
C ARG A 18 23.59 20.78 -20.48
N ARG A 19 24.67 20.15 -20.00
CA ARG A 19 24.71 19.58 -18.64
C ARG A 19 24.17 20.65 -17.71
N ALA A 20 23.04 20.39 -17.06
CA ALA A 20 22.56 21.24 -15.99
C ALA A 20 23.69 21.34 -14.96
N ALA A 21 24.14 22.57 -14.72
CA ALA A 21 25.13 22.84 -13.70
C ALA A 21 24.57 22.37 -12.36
N VAL A 22 25.34 21.56 -11.64
CA VAL A 22 25.11 21.27 -10.22
C VAL A 22 25.10 22.63 -9.51
N PRO A 23 24.01 23.02 -8.83
CA PRO A 23 23.99 24.29 -8.10
C PRO A 23 25.09 24.26 -7.01
N PRO A 24 25.74 25.40 -6.75
CA PRO A 24 26.82 25.48 -5.78
C PRO A 24 26.29 25.14 -4.39
N GLU A 25 27.14 24.46 -3.61
CA GLU A 25 26.93 24.01 -2.24
C GLU A 25 26.16 25.04 -1.39
N ALA A 26 24.85 24.81 -1.26
CA ALA A 26 24.04 25.50 -0.27
C ALA A 26 24.31 24.85 1.09
N GLY A 27 24.79 25.68 2.02
CA GLY A 27 25.37 25.27 3.28
C GLY A 27 24.51 24.37 4.15
N ARG A 28 25.22 23.64 5.03
CA ARG A 28 24.78 22.98 6.27
C ARG A 28 23.26 22.81 6.39
N SER A 29 22.77 21.57 6.19
CA SER A 29 21.38 21.22 6.48
C SER A 29 21.01 21.67 7.89
N ARG A 30 20.00 22.53 8.01
CA ARG A 30 19.39 22.97 9.28
C ARG A 30 18.54 21.89 9.96
N PHE A 31 18.73 20.63 9.60
CA PHE A 31 18.16 19.48 10.29
C PHE A 31 19.30 18.47 10.47
N GLY A 32 19.88 18.52 11.67
CA GLY A 32 20.89 17.57 12.10
C GLY A 32 20.22 16.29 12.57
N MET A 33 20.31 15.25 11.76
CA MET A 33 20.43 13.88 12.22
C MET A 33 21.48 13.26 11.30
N GLU A 34 22.56 12.71 11.85
CA GLU A 34 23.58 12.02 11.06
C GLU A 34 22.93 11.04 10.08
N ARG A 35 23.55 10.85 8.89
CA ARG A 35 23.12 9.91 7.84
C ARG A 35 22.46 8.69 8.50
N THR A 36 21.13 8.57 8.33
CA THR A 36 20.32 7.60 9.06
C THR A 36 20.86 6.19 8.85
N GLU A 37 20.73 5.29 9.83
CA GLU A 37 21.15 3.89 9.70
C GLU A 37 20.64 3.25 8.40
N LEU A 38 19.43 3.64 7.97
CA LEU A 38 18.88 3.33 6.65
C LEU A 38 19.84 3.69 5.50
N ASN A 39 20.36 4.91 5.47
CA ASN A 39 21.25 5.38 4.41
C ASN A 39 22.55 4.56 4.39
N LYS A 40 23.11 4.24 5.56
CA LYS A 40 24.35 3.46 5.68
C LYS A 40 24.15 2.04 5.17
N ILE A 41 23.09 1.36 5.63
CA ILE A 41 22.75 -0.01 5.22
C ILE A 41 22.42 -0.05 3.73
N ALA A 42 21.58 0.86 3.23
CA ALA A 42 21.21 0.94 1.82
C ALA A 42 22.44 1.15 0.92
N ARG A 43 23.34 2.06 1.31
CA ARG A 43 24.59 2.30 0.60
C ARG A 43 25.46 1.04 0.56
N HIS A 44 25.66 0.40 1.71
CA HIS A 44 26.47 -0.80 1.83
C HIS A 44 25.93 -1.94 0.94
N LEU A 45 24.61 -2.20 0.98
CA LEU A 45 23.99 -3.25 0.18
C LEU A 45 24.15 -3.03 -1.34
N LEU A 46 24.19 -1.78 -1.79
CA LEU A 46 24.44 -1.42 -3.18
C LEU A 46 25.92 -1.54 -3.55
N GLU A 47 26.83 -1.05 -2.69
CA GLU A 47 28.29 -1.12 -2.91
C GLU A 47 28.80 -2.56 -2.98
N THR A 48 28.24 -3.46 -2.16
CA THR A 48 28.62 -4.88 -2.17
C THR A 48 27.95 -5.68 -3.27
N GLY A 49 27.00 -5.10 -4.02
CA GLY A 49 26.20 -5.81 -5.02
C GLY A 49 25.25 -6.87 -4.42
N ARG A 50 24.98 -6.82 -3.10
CA ARG A 50 23.99 -7.69 -2.46
C ARG A 50 22.60 -7.44 -3.05
N VAL A 51 22.29 -6.20 -3.40
CA VAL A 51 21.06 -5.80 -4.09
C VAL A 51 21.37 -4.91 -5.31
N GLU A 52 20.53 -4.97 -6.32
CA GLU A 52 20.61 -4.12 -7.52
C GLU A 52 19.88 -2.78 -7.34
N VAL A 53 18.90 -2.73 -6.43
CA VAL A 53 18.07 -1.55 -6.19
C VAL A 53 17.55 -1.55 -4.75
N VAL A 54 17.51 -0.36 -4.16
CA VAL A 54 16.82 -0.09 -2.90
C VAL A 54 15.53 0.67 -3.23
N VAL A 55 14.38 0.09 -2.89
CA VAL A 55 13.06 0.72 -2.97
C VAL A 55 12.76 1.34 -1.62
N GLY A 56 12.76 2.66 -1.55
CA GLY A 56 12.52 3.41 -0.32
C GLY A 56 11.72 4.68 -0.58
N TYR A 57 11.88 5.69 0.27
CA TYR A 57 11.25 6.99 0.10
C TYR A 57 12.30 8.09 -0.01
N ARG A 58 11.95 9.16 -0.71
CA ARG A 58 12.66 10.44 -0.69
C ARG A 58 11.67 11.57 -0.43
N ARG A 59 12.17 12.75 -0.07
CA ARG A 59 11.34 13.96 0.03
C ARG A 59 10.65 14.23 -1.30
N GLY A 60 9.35 14.50 -1.25
CA GLY A 60 8.59 14.97 -2.40
C GLY A 60 8.87 16.45 -2.70
N THR A 61 8.24 16.96 -3.75
CA THR A 61 8.39 18.37 -4.17
C THR A 61 7.62 19.33 -3.28
N GLU A 62 6.57 18.84 -2.62
CA GLU A 62 5.75 19.62 -1.69
C GLU A 62 6.18 19.37 -0.23
N PRO A 63 6.08 20.38 0.65
CA PRO A 63 6.32 20.20 2.07
C PRO A 63 5.53 19.03 2.66
N LEU A 64 6.16 18.25 3.55
CA LEU A 64 5.57 17.10 4.24
C LEU A 64 5.06 15.99 3.32
N THR A 65 5.64 15.87 2.14
CA THR A 65 5.40 14.75 1.25
C THR A 65 6.63 13.86 1.13
N ALA A 66 6.38 12.56 1.03
CA ALA A 66 7.37 11.58 0.61
C ALA A 66 6.89 10.90 -0.67
N THR A 67 7.84 10.59 -1.55
CA THR A 67 7.57 9.85 -2.78
C THR A 67 8.44 8.59 -2.83
N PRO A 68 7.94 7.48 -3.37
CA PRO A 68 8.76 6.29 -3.62
C PRO A 68 10.01 6.62 -4.45
N ALA A 69 11.11 5.98 -4.09
CA ALA A 69 12.41 6.13 -4.73
C ALA A 69 13.01 4.76 -5.07
N PHE A 70 13.66 4.67 -6.22
CA PHE A 70 14.38 3.48 -6.68
C PHE A 70 15.85 3.86 -6.80
N VAL A 71 16.62 3.54 -5.76
CA VAL A 71 18.03 3.93 -5.65
C VAL A 71 18.90 2.78 -6.15
N ARG A 72 19.71 3.04 -7.18
CA ARG A 72 20.67 2.07 -7.76
C ARG A 72 22.12 2.52 -7.59
N ASP A 73 22.32 3.82 -7.44
CA ASP A 73 23.61 4.44 -7.19
C ASP A 73 23.83 4.53 -5.68
N PRO A 74 24.90 3.94 -5.12
CA PRO A 74 25.18 4.01 -3.70
C PRO A 74 25.24 5.42 -3.12
N GLU A 75 25.68 6.42 -3.88
CA GLU A 75 25.76 7.80 -3.40
C GLU A 75 24.36 8.38 -3.15
N GLN A 76 23.38 7.98 -3.96
CA GLN A 76 21.99 8.40 -3.84
C GLN A 76 21.28 7.78 -2.64
N ALA A 77 21.86 6.78 -1.97
CA ALA A 77 21.32 6.23 -0.74
C ALA A 77 21.16 7.30 0.35
N ALA A 78 21.97 8.36 0.33
CA ALA A 78 21.86 9.51 1.24
C ALA A 78 20.55 10.31 1.09
N THR A 79 19.82 10.13 -0.01
CA THR A 79 18.52 10.80 -0.26
C THR A 79 17.33 10.07 0.37
N LEU A 80 17.55 8.84 0.83
CA LEU A 80 16.49 8.03 1.43
C LEU A 80 16.06 8.60 2.77
N ILE A 81 14.77 8.59 3.01
CA ILE A 81 14.14 9.02 4.26
C ILE A 81 13.19 7.95 4.77
N PHE A 82 12.90 8.00 6.07
CA PHE A 82 11.76 7.32 6.65
C PHE A 82 11.20 8.17 7.80
N ASP A 83 9.92 8.52 7.71
CA ASP A 83 9.15 9.22 8.73
C ASP A 83 7.64 9.10 8.46
N ALA A 84 6.79 9.78 9.25
CA ALA A 84 5.33 9.67 9.10
C ALA A 84 4.76 10.20 7.76
N THR A 85 5.57 10.86 6.91
CA THR A 85 5.14 11.24 5.55
C THR A 85 5.20 10.06 4.57
N CYS A 86 5.85 8.95 4.94
CA CYS A 86 6.08 7.76 4.12
C CYS A 86 4.85 6.84 4.04
N GLY A 87 3.76 7.36 3.48
CA GLY A 87 2.43 6.72 3.48
C GLY A 87 2.19 5.62 2.43
N THR A 88 2.93 5.60 1.32
CA THR A 88 2.75 4.58 0.25
C THR A 88 3.18 3.21 0.76
N ASN A 89 2.53 2.12 0.35
CA ASN A 89 3.03 0.77 0.63
C ASN A 89 3.97 0.36 -0.51
N LEU A 90 5.27 0.22 -0.22
CA LEU A 90 6.28 -0.02 -1.26
C LEU A 90 6.25 -1.45 -1.84
N ALA A 91 5.58 -2.39 -1.16
CA ALA A 91 5.41 -3.75 -1.66
C ALA A 91 4.69 -3.78 -3.03
N THR A 92 3.91 -2.74 -3.36
CA THR A 92 3.24 -2.59 -4.66
C THR A 92 4.17 -2.61 -5.87
N TYR A 93 5.48 -2.36 -5.67
CA TYR A 93 6.45 -2.35 -6.75
C TYR A 93 7.16 -3.70 -6.96
N LEU A 94 7.11 -4.59 -5.97
CA LEU A 94 7.85 -5.86 -6.00
C LEU A 94 7.46 -6.78 -7.18
N PRO A 95 6.17 -6.94 -7.56
CA PRO A 95 5.81 -7.78 -8.70
C PRO A 95 6.47 -7.32 -10.02
N ARG A 96 6.69 -6.01 -10.19
CA ARG A 96 7.36 -5.42 -11.37
C ARG A 96 8.88 -5.54 -11.33
N LEU A 97 9.44 -5.95 -10.20
CA LEU A 97 10.88 -6.14 -9.98
C LEU A 97 11.24 -7.62 -9.83
N LYS A 98 10.32 -8.55 -10.11
CA LYS A 98 10.56 -9.99 -10.04
C LYS A 98 11.80 -10.39 -10.85
N GLY A 99 12.66 -11.21 -10.25
CA GLY A 99 13.94 -11.65 -10.83
C GLY A 99 15.11 -10.67 -10.64
N ARG A 100 14.94 -9.62 -9.82
CA ARG A 100 16.03 -8.73 -9.40
C ARG A 100 16.27 -8.85 -7.91
N LYS A 101 17.51 -8.61 -7.47
CA LYS A 101 17.82 -8.49 -6.03
C LYS A 101 17.40 -7.10 -5.53
N VAL A 102 16.44 -7.03 -4.62
CA VAL A 102 15.80 -5.79 -4.18
C VAL A 102 15.90 -5.66 -2.66
N ALA A 103 16.44 -4.53 -2.19
CA ALA A 103 16.17 -4.08 -0.83
C ALA A 103 14.89 -3.24 -0.82
N VAL A 104 14.00 -3.43 0.14
CA VAL A 104 12.76 -2.64 0.26
C VAL A 104 12.55 -2.16 1.69
N VAL A 105 12.26 -0.88 1.84
CA VAL A 105 11.87 -0.31 3.14
C VAL A 105 10.44 -0.71 3.45
N VAL A 106 10.23 -1.37 4.58
CA VAL A 106 8.92 -1.91 4.97
C VAL A 106 8.51 -1.45 6.35
N LYS A 107 7.32 -0.86 6.43
CA LYS A 107 6.56 -0.74 7.68
C LYS A 107 5.99 -2.10 8.05
N GLY A 108 5.51 -2.30 9.28
CA GLY A 108 4.88 -3.57 9.65
C GLY A 108 3.70 -3.95 8.73
N CYS A 109 2.86 -3.00 8.32
CA CYS A 109 1.79 -3.27 7.35
C CYS A 109 2.26 -3.53 5.91
N ASP A 110 3.45 -3.03 5.54
CA ASP A 110 4.06 -3.31 4.23
C ASP A 110 4.69 -4.70 4.22
N GLU A 111 5.35 -5.11 5.31
CA GLU A 111 5.89 -6.47 5.50
C GLU A 111 4.80 -7.52 5.34
N ARG A 112 3.61 -7.29 5.92
CA ARG A 112 2.45 -8.15 5.70
C ARG A 112 2.10 -8.29 4.21
N SER A 113 2.19 -7.20 3.45
CA SER A 113 1.95 -7.23 2.02
C SER A 113 3.05 -8.00 1.29
N VAL A 114 4.31 -7.88 1.72
CA VAL A 114 5.41 -8.72 1.21
C VAL A 114 5.13 -10.19 1.46
N ILE A 115 4.70 -10.57 2.66
CA ILE A 115 4.35 -11.97 2.99
C ILE A 115 3.27 -12.49 2.03
N GLY A 116 2.20 -11.73 1.79
CA GLY A 116 1.17 -12.12 0.81
C GLY A 116 1.74 -12.31 -0.60
N LEU A 117 2.65 -11.44 -1.05
CA LEU A 117 3.31 -11.58 -2.35
C LEU A 117 4.24 -12.80 -2.42
N LEU A 118 4.87 -13.19 -1.31
CA LEU A 118 5.69 -14.41 -1.23
C LEU A 118 4.81 -15.65 -1.30
N GLN A 119 3.71 -15.69 -0.53
CA GLN A 119 2.73 -16.78 -0.55
C GLN A 119 2.14 -17.01 -1.95
N GLU A 120 1.94 -15.93 -2.70
CA GLU A 120 1.39 -15.95 -4.06
C GLU A 120 2.47 -15.98 -5.16
N GLN A 121 3.74 -16.21 -4.78
CA GLN A 121 4.90 -16.33 -5.67
C GLN A 121 5.13 -15.12 -6.62
N GLN A 122 4.67 -13.94 -6.21
CA GLN A 122 4.88 -12.68 -6.91
C GLN A 122 6.20 -12.00 -6.55
N ALA A 123 6.84 -12.45 -5.47
CA ALA A 123 8.22 -12.19 -5.12
C ALA A 123 8.88 -13.48 -4.63
N GLN A 124 10.21 -13.52 -4.59
CA GLN A 124 10.99 -14.63 -4.06
C GLN A 124 11.79 -14.13 -2.85
N ARG A 125 11.84 -14.89 -1.75
CA ARG A 125 12.41 -14.39 -0.48
C ARG A 125 13.91 -14.15 -0.58
N GLU A 126 14.61 -15.00 -1.34
CA GLU A 126 16.04 -14.97 -1.63
C GLU A 126 16.48 -13.71 -2.40
N ASP A 127 15.56 -13.13 -3.18
CA ASP A 127 15.77 -11.91 -3.95
C ASP A 127 15.53 -10.64 -3.12
N LEU A 128 15.00 -10.78 -1.91
CA LEU A 128 14.60 -9.64 -1.07
C LEU A 128 15.54 -9.42 0.11
N VAL A 129 15.79 -8.15 0.40
CA VAL A 129 16.30 -7.66 1.68
C VAL A 129 15.28 -6.70 2.28
N LEU A 130 14.72 -7.05 3.43
CA LEU A 130 13.70 -6.26 4.11
C LEU A 130 14.35 -5.28 5.09
N LEU A 131 14.29 -3.99 4.77
CA LEU A 131 14.71 -2.90 5.63
C LEU A 131 13.50 -2.47 6.47
N GLY A 132 13.31 -3.13 7.60
CA GLY A 132 12.18 -2.90 8.50
C GLY A 132 12.28 -1.58 9.22
N ALA A 133 11.23 -0.77 9.15
CA ALA A 133 11.15 0.51 9.82
C ALA A 133 9.94 0.54 10.79
N PRO A 134 10.18 0.51 12.12
CA PRO A 134 9.16 0.76 13.14
C PRO A 134 8.34 2.02 12.85
N CYS A 135 7.02 1.87 12.77
CA CYS A 135 6.14 2.91 12.26
C CYS A 135 5.21 3.44 13.37
N PRO A 136 5.34 4.71 13.80
CA PRO A 136 4.42 5.33 14.75
C PRO A 136 3.05 5.67 14.13
N GLY A 137 2.92 5.56 12.81
CA GLY A 137 1.75 5.94 12.02
C GLY A 137 2.16 6.85 10.86
N VAL A 138 1.29 6.96 9.85
CA VAL A 138 1.49 7.86 8.71
C VAL A 138 0.46 8.97 8.70
N LEU A 139 0.84 10.15 8.20
CA LEU A 139 -0.02 11.32 8.13
C LEU A 139 -1.15 11.11 7.11
N ASP A 140 -2.34 11.60 7.46
CA ASP A 140 -3.46 11.76 6.54
C ASP A 140 -3.43 13.19 5.99
N ARG A 141 -3.16 13.32 4.69
CA ARG A 141 -3.06 14.62 4.00
C ARG A 141 -4.35 15.44 4.10
N LYS A 142 -5.52 14.80 4.12
CA LYS A 142 -6.81 15.50 4.19
C LYS A 142 -7.05 16.07 5.58
N ARG A 143 -6.74 15.27 6.61
CA ARG A 143 -6.80 15.74 8.00
C ARG A 143 -5.79 16.85 8.26
N LEU A 144 -4.59 16.71 7.71
CA LEU A 144 -3.57 17.76 7.78
C LEU A 144 -4.08 19.05 7.13
N LEU A 145 -4.66 18.98 5.93
CA LEU A 145 -5.23 20.14 5.23
C LEU A 145 -6.39 20.78 6.01
N GLN A 146 -7.24 19.96 6.65
CA GLN A 146 -8.32 20.46 7.52
C GLN A 146 -7.75 21.17 8.76
N ALA A 147 -6.75 20.58 9.41
CA ALA A 147 -6.12 21.14 10.60
C ALA A 147 -5.35 22.44 10.31
N THR A 148 -4.82 22.61 9.10
CA THR A 148 -4.18 23.86 8.67
C THR A 148 -5.16 24.89 8.10
N GLY A 149 -6.47 24.62 8.12
CA GLY A 149 -7.47 25.52 7.52
C GLY A 149 -7.29 25.73 6.01
N GLY A 150 -6.73 24.73 5.32
CA GLY A 150 -6.42 24.82 3.88
C GLY A 150 -5.06 25.44 3.56
N GLN A 151 -4.31 25.95 4.55
CA GLN A 151 -3.01 26.55 4.33
C GLN A 151 -1.95 25.47 4.05
N SER A 152 -1.12 25.70 3.03
CA SER A 152 0.05 24.86 2.77
C SER A 152 1.17 25.21 3.75
N PRO A 153 1.67 24.26 4.55
CA PRO A 153 2.84 24.50 5.37
C PRO A 153 4.07 24.77 4.50
N VAL A 154 4.90 25.72 4.91
CA VAL A 154 6.19 26.01 4.27
C VAL A 154 7.21 24.92 4.60
N ASP A 155 7.09 24.35 5.78
CA ASP A 155 8.01 23.35 6.33
C ASP A 155 7.33 22.63 7.51
N GLY A 156 7.87 21.51 7.92
CA GLY A 156 7.41 20.84 9.12
C GLY A 156 8.31 19.70 9.53
N ARG A 157 8.25 19.38 10.82
CA ARG A 157 9.02 18.30 11.45
C ARG A 157 8.14 17.52 12.40
N ILE A 158 8.50 16.26 12.60
CA ILE A 158 7.90 15.42 13.64
C ILE A 158 8.89 15.41 14.80
N ASP A 159 8.41 15.74 15.98
CA ASP A 159 9.16 15.77 17.23
C ASP A 159 8.43 14.88 18.24
N ALA A 160 8.94 13.67 18.43
CA ALA A 160 8.28 12.59 19.18
C ALA A 160 6.81 12.37 18.74
N GLU A 161 5.85 12.80 19.56
CA GLU A 161 4.41 12.65 19.30
C GLU A 161 3.75 13.91 18.74
N GLU A 162 4.51 14.97 18.49
CA GLU A 162 4.02 16.22 17.93
C GLU A 162 4.45 16.40 16.47
N LEU A 163 3.53 16.90 15.65
CA LEU A 163 3.80 17.45 14.34
C LEU A 163 3.89 18.97 14.47
N VAL A 164 5.07 19.53 14.20
CA VAL A 164 5.32 20.98 14.20
C VAL A 164 5.34 21.47 12.77
N LEU A 165 4.39 22.33 12.42
CA LEU A 165 4.20 22.91 11.10
C LEU A 165 4.56 24.39 11.10
N ARG A 166 5.38 24.81 10.14
CA ARG A 166 5.58 26.24 9.87
C ARG A 166 4.61 26.68 8.77
N LEU A 167 3.59 27.43 9.15
CA LEU A 167 2.66 28.08 8.23
C LEU A 167 3.20 29.46 7.83
N PRO A 168 2.66 30.10 6.78
CA PRO A 168 2.96 31.49 6.47
C PRO A 168 2.61 32.41 7.66
N GLY A 169 3.62 32.84 8.42
CA GLY A 169 3.45 33.76 9.55
C GLY A 169 3.04 33.12 10.89
N ALA A 170 2.97 31.79 10.99
CA ALA A 170 2.62 31.11 12.25
C ALA A 170 3.31 29.74 12.38
N GLU A 171 3.42 29.24 13.61
CA GLU A 171 3.76 27.85 13.91
C GLU A 171 2.51 27.16 14.46
N LEU A 172 2.21 25.96 13.97
CA LEU A 172 1.11 25.13 14.43
C LEU A 172 1.67 23.81 14.95
N ARG A 173 1.29 23.43 16.18
CA ARG A 173 1.68 22.16 16.80
C ARG A 173 0.44 21.30 16.93
N LEU A 174 0.51 20.08 16.40
CA LEU A 174 -0.59 19.12 16.38
C LEU A 174 -0.13 17.80 16.99
N ARG A 175 -0.99 17.09 17.70
CA ARG A 175 -0.65 15.73 18.13
C ARG A 175 -0.67 14.82 16.90
N LEU A 176 0.36 14.00 16.71
CA LEU A 176 0.47 13.10 15.56
C LEU A 176 -0.75 12.17 15.43
N ALA A 177 -1.31 11.72 16.56
CA ALA A 177 -2.52 10.91 16.64
C ALA A 177 -3.76 11.58 16.00
N GLU A 178 -3.84 12.92 16.02
CA GLU A 178 -4.99 13.68 15.49
C GLU A 178 -4.95 13.78 13.97
N VAL A 179 -3.75 13.81 13.39
CA VAL A 179 -3.52 13.99 11.95
C VAL A 179 -3.06 12.74 11.22
N MET A 180 -2.94 11.59 11.90
CA MET A 180 -2.64 10.32 11.26
C MET A 180 -3.86 9.68 10.58
N ASP A 181 -3.55 8.78 9.65
CA ASP A 181 -4.51 7.89 9.00
C ASP A 181 -5.29 7.08 10.04
N VAL A 182 -6.61 6.93 9.81
CA VAL A 182 -7.52 6.23 10.74
C VAL A 182 -7.01 4.82 11.04
N GLY A 183 -6.55 4.10 10.01
CA GLY A 183 -6.05 2.73 10.18
C GLY A 183 -4.78 2.65 11.03
N CYS A 184 -3.98 3.72 11.08
CA CYS A 184 -2.78 3.79 11.93
C CYS A 184 -3.11 3.99 13.42
N ARG A 185 -4.26 4.60 13.74
CA ARG A 185 -4.71 4.80 15.12
C ARG A 185 -5.00 3.50 15.85
N VAL A 186 -5.40 2.46 15.12
CA VAL A 186 -5.71 1.11 15.65
C VAL A 186 -4.73 0.04 15.18
N CYS A 187 -3.63 0.41 14.51
CA CYS A 187 -2.69 -0.56 13.95
C CYS A 187 -1.96 -1.34 15.06
N ALA A 188 -2.13 -2.66 15.07
CA ALA A 188 -1.38 -3.62 15.91
C ALA A 188 -0.03 -4.05 15.28
N TRP A 189 0.24 -3.63 14.04
CA TRP A 189 1.39 -4.04 13.23
C TRP A 189 2.36 -2.89 13.01
N ARG A 190 2.77 -2.24 14.11
CA ARG A 190 3.66 -1.06 14.08
C ARG A 190 5.12 -1.43 13.81
N ASN A 191 5.57 -2.57 14.32
CA ASN A 191 6.92 -3.07 14.16
C ASN A 191 6.95 -4.23 13.14
N PRO A 192 7.81 -4.16 12.11
CA PRO A 192 8.13 -5.33 11.27
C PRO A 192 8.71 -6.46 12.11
N ARG A 193 8.35 -7.71 11.81
CA ARG A 193 8.74 -8.91 12.58
C ARG A 193 9.72 -9.82 11.86
N LEU A 194 9.77 -9.74 10.53
CA LEU A 194 10.57 -10.59 9.64
C LEU A 194 11.60 -9.79 8.83
N ALA A 195 11.89 -8.56 9.24
CA ALA A 195 12.88 -7.71 8.61
C ALA A 195 14.30 -8.28 8.75
N ASP A 196 15.12 -8.14 7.70
CA ASP A 196 16.54 -8.50 7.73
C ASP A 196 17.35 -7.48 8.52
N TYR A 197 16.96 -6.21 8.43
CA TYR A 197 17.54 -5.10 9.18
C TYR A 197 16.43 -4.26 9.80
N LEU A 198 16.47 -4.05 11.11
CA LEU A 198 15.56 -3.12 11.78
C LEU A 198 16.21 -1.73 11.88
N ILE A 199 15.55 -0.73 11.32
CA ILE A 199 16.01 0.66 11.25
C ILE A 199 15.37 1.46 12.38
N GLY A 200 16.11 1.65 13.47
CA GLY A 200 15.66 2.35 14.67
C GLY A 200 14.95 1.44 15.67
N ASP A 201 14.57 2.03 16.80
CA ASP A 201 14.00 1.28 17.92
C ASP A 201 12.53 0.90 17.67
N PRO A 202 12.09 -0.28 18.14
CA PRO A 202 10.69 -0.64 18.12
C PRO A 202 9.82 0.41 18.81
N VAL A 203 8.67 0.73 18.21
CA VAL A 203 7.68 1.60 18.84
C VAL A 203 6.76 0.79 19.77
N PRO A 204 6.27 1.38 20.87
CA PRO A 204 5.33 0.71 21.76
C PRO A 204 4.13 0.15 21.00
N THR A 205 3.79 -1.10 21.29
CA THR A 205 2.62 -1.78 20.73
C THR A 205 1.63 -2.03 21.87
N GLU A 206 0.51 -1.33 21.83
CA GLU A 206 -0.62 -1.58 22.73
C GLU A 206 -1.53 -2.65 22.13
N GLU A 207 -2.26 -3.37 22.98
CA GLU A 207 -3.37 -4.19 22.52
C GLU A 207 -4.42 -3.31 21.86
N ARG A 208 -4.80 -3.68 20.64
CA ARG A 208 -5.70 -2.92 19.77
C ARG A 208 -6.64 -3.89 19.08
N PRO A 209 -7.86 -3.44 18.72
CA PRO A 209 -8.78 -4.30 17.98
C PRO A 209 -8.18 -4.69 16.63
N ASP A 210 -8.43 -5.93 16.20
CA ASP A 210 -7.93 -6.48 14.93
C ASP A 210 -8.46 -5.73 13.69
N PHE A 211 -9.65 -5.13 13.84
CA PHE A 211 -10.41 -4.46 12.79
C PHE A 211 -10.93 -3.11 13.27
N ASP A 212 -11.32 -2.27 12.33
CA ASP A 212 -11.98 -0.99 12.63
C ASP A 212 -13.25 -1.21 13.49
N PRO A 213 -13.41 -0.51 14.63
CA PRO A 213 -14.60 -0.61 15.47
C PRO A 213 -15.92 -0.36 14.70
N GLU A 214 -15.89 0.48 13.65
CA GLU A 214 -17.06 0.75 12.80
C GLU A 214 -17.58 -0.52 12.09
N VAL A 215 -16.78 -1.59 12.00
CA VAL A 215 -17.24 -2.89 11.46
C VAL A 215 -18.32 -3.51 12.34
N ALA A 216 -18.22 -3.38 13.66
CA ALA A 216 -19.23 -3.93 14.57
C ALA A 216 -20.57 -3.17 14.43
N GLU A 217 -20.51 -1.86 14.23
CA GLU A 217 -21.70 -1.03 13.95
C GLU A 217 -22.36 -1.44 12.63
N LEU A 218 -21.58 -1.72 11.59
CA LEU A 218 -22.10 -2.24 10.32
C LEU A 218 -22.83 -3.57 10.52
N GLU A 219 -22.27 -4.50 11.29
CA GLU A 219 -22.86 -5.82 11.50
C GLU A 219 -24.17 -5.81 12.30
N GLN A 220 -24.32 -4.84 13.22
CA GLN A 220 -25.53 -4.67 14.02
C GLN A 220 -26.66 -3.96 13.27
N ALA A 221 -26.34 -3.27 12.18
CA ALA A 221 -27.32 -2.54 11.37
C ALA A 221 -28.16 -3.46 10.48
N THR A 222 -29.38 -3.01 10.14
CA THR A 222 -30.26 -3.75 9.21
C THR A 222 -29.66 -3.85 7.80
N ALA A 223 -30.16 -4.78 6.98
CA ALA A 223 -29.72 -4.92 5.59
C ALA A 223 -29.90 -3.62 4.79
N GLU A 224 -31.02 -2.92 5.00
CA GLU A 224 -31.37 -1.65 4.34
C GLU A 224 -30.40 -0.54 4.78
N THR A 225 -30.11 -0.45 6.07
CA THR A 225 -29.18 0.55 6.61
C THR A 225 -27.75 0.33 6.09
N ARG A 226 -27.30 -0.93 6.07
CA ARG A 226 -26.01 -1.31 5.48
C ARG A 226 -25.93 -0.96 4.00
N TRP A 227 -26.99 -1.29 3.25
CA TRP A 227 -27.08 -1.00 1.82
C TRP A 227 -27.02 0.50 1.53
N GLU A 228 -27.75 1.31 2.29
CA GLU A 228 -27.76 2.76 2.10
C GLU A 228 -26.40 3.38 2.44
N ARG A 229 -25.78 2.98 3.55
CA ARG A 229 -24.42 3.42 3.91
C ARG A 229 -23.39 3.02 2.85
N PHE A 230 -23.50 1.80 2.34
CA PHE A 230 -22.68 1.30 1.25
C PHE A 230 -22.84 2.15 -0.03
N ARG A 231 -24.08 2.37 -0.46
CA ARG A 231 -24.42 3.15 -1.66
C ARG A 231 -23.90 4.58 -1.56
N GLN A 232 -24.08 5.24 -0.41
CA GLN A 232 -23.57 6.59 -0.15
C GLN A 232 -22.03 6.67 -0.15
N GLU A 233 -21.35 5.66 0.38
CA GLU A 233 -19.89 5.65 0.39
C GLU A 233 -19.32 5.42 -1.01
N MET A 234 -19.90 4.46 -1.77
CA MET A 234 -19.47 4.14 -3.13
C MET A 234 -19.82 5.22 -4.14
N SER A 235 -20.88 6.01 -3.93
CA SER A 235 -21.25 7.12 -4.82
C SER A 235 -20.21 8.25 -4.86
N LYS A 236 -19.24 8.26 -3.93
CA LYS A 236 -18.11 9.20 -3.99
C LYS A 236 -17.08 8.78 -5.06
N CYS A 237 -17.11 7.55 -5.55
CA CYS A 237 -16.09 7.02 -6.45
C CYS A 237 -16.23 7.59 -7.87
N ILE A 238 -15.11 8.05 -8.42
CA ILE A 238 -14.99 8.59 -9.79
C ILE A 238 -14.21 7.64 -10.72
N LEU A 239 -14.07 6.37 -10.34
CA LEU A 239 -13.34 5.34 -11.09
C LEU A 239 -11.93 5.73 -11.57
N CYS A 240 -11.20 6.54 -10.80
CA CYS A 240 -9.82 6.92 -11.13
C CYS A 240 -8.77 5.80 -10.92
N PHE A 241 -9.19 4.67 -10.35
CA PHE A 241 -8.37 3.48 -10.07
C PHE A 241 -7.11 3.69 -9.22
N ALA A 242 -6.95 4.84 -8.54
CA ALA A 242 -5.84 5.07 -7.61
C ALA A 242 -5.74 3.96 -6.54
N CYS A 243 -6.88 3.52 -6.01
CA CYS A 243 -6.96 2.43 -5.04
C CYS A 243 -6.45 1.08 -5.58
N ARG A 244 -6.64 0.80 -6.87
CA ARG A 244 -6.09 -0.38 -7.56
C ARG A 244 -4.59 -0.24 -7.71
N ASN A 245 -4.12 0.89 -8.24
CA ASN A 245 -2.72 1.10 -8.58
C ASN A 245 -1.77 1.19 -7.38
N LEU A 246 -2.30 1.50 -6.19
CA LEU A 246 -1.55 1.54 -4.92
C LEU A 246 -1.61 0.25 -4.11
N CYS A 247 -2.39 -0.74 -4.55
CA CYS A 247 -2.62 -1.97 -3.80
C CYS A 247 -1.58 -3.03 -4.13
N PRO A 248 -0.79 -3.53 -3.16
CA PRO A 248 0.18 -4.58 -3.43
C PRO A 248 -0.43 -5.88 -3.96
N ALA A 249 -1.68 -6.20 -3.59
CA ALA A 249 -2.38 -7.38 -4.08
C ALA A 249 -2.98 -7.22 -5.50
N CYS A 250 -2.86 -6.05 -6.14
CA CYS A 250 -3.34 -5.81 -7.50
C CYS A 250 -2.18 -5.86 -8.49
N TYR A 251 -1.80 -7.06 -8.93
CA TYR A 251 -0.65 -7.29 -9.82
C TYR A 251 -0.98 -8.11 -11.08
N CYS A 252 -2.26 -8.38 -11.35
CA CYS A 252 -2.68 -9.16 -12.51
C CYS A 252 -2.09 -8.57 -13.81
N THR A 253 -1.66 -9.44 -14.73
CA THR A 253 -1.18 -9.04 -16.06
C THR A 253 -2.29 -8.42 -16.90
N GLU A 254 -3.50 -8.99 -16.78
CA GLU A 254 -4.73 -8.49 -17.38
C GLU A 254 -5.72 -8.13 -16.28
N CYS A 255 -6.21 -6.89 -16.30
CA CYS A 255 -7.16 -6.41 -15.30
C CYS A 255 -8.54 -6.23 -15.93
N PHE A 256 -9.58 -6.73 -15.27
CA PHE A 256 -10.97 -6.52 -15.67
C PHE A 256 -11.31 -5.02 -15.85
N ALA A 257 -10.70 -4.16 -15.03
CA ALA A 257 -10.90 -2.71 -15.07
C ALA A 257 -10.21 -2.02 -16.26
N ASP A 258 -9.27 -2.70 -16.93
CA ASP A 258 -8.61 -2.21 -18.15
C ASP A 258 -9.07 -3.01 -19.40
N SER A 259 -9.96 -4.00 -19.24
CA SER A 259 -10.45 -4.85 -20.33
C SER A 259 -11.42 -4.09 -21.23
N SER A 260 -11.13 -4.05 -22.52
CA SER A 260 -12.02 -3.49 -23.55
C SER A 260 -12.93 -4.54 -24.19
N ASN A 261 -12.60 -5.83 -24.09
CA ASN A 261 -13.39 -6.92 -24.69
C ASN A 261 -13.28 -8.24 -23.89
N PRO A 262 -14.32 -8.65 -23.13
CA PRO A 262 -15.54 -7.88 -22.87
C PRO A 262 -15.22 -6.66 -21.99
N LYS A 263 -15.96 -5.58 -22.19
CA LYS A 263 -15.87 -4.38 -21.36
C LYS A 263 -16.67 -4.61 -20.07
N TRP A 264 -15.96 -4.84 -18.96
CA TRP A 264 -16.58 -5.12 -17.66
C TRP A 264 -17.04 -3.86 -16.94
N VAL A 265 -16.22 -2.80 -16.98
CA VAL A 265 -16.47 -1.54 -16.26
C VAL A 265 -16.17 -0.38 -17.20
N GLY A 266 -17.00 0.65 -17.17
CA GLY A 266 -16.74 1.93 -17.81
C GLY A 266 -15.63 2.77 -17.16
N HIS A 267 -15.33 3.90 -17.79
CA HIS A 267 -14.48 4.97 -17.24
C HIS A 267 -15.32 6.22 -16.96
N THR A 268 -16.59 6.03 -16.61
CA THR A 268 -17.58 7.07 -16.31
C THR A 268 -17.80 7.17 -14.80
N ASP A 269 -18.66 8.07 -14.35
CA ASP A 269 -19.14 8.17 -12.97
C ASP A 269 -20.46 7.41 -12.75
N ASP A 270 -20.76 6.44 -13.60
CA ASP A 270 -21.96 5.61 -13.47
C ASP A 270 -21.89 4.81 -12.15
N PRO A 271 -22.90 4.94 -11.26
CA PRO A 271 -22.94 4.19 -10.02
C PRO A 271 -22.87 2.67 -10.20
N ALA A 272 -23.40 2.13 -11.30
CA ALA A 272 -23.34 0.70 -11.60
C ALA A 272 -21.90 0.24 -11.88
N ASP A 273 -21.13 1.03 -12.63
CA ASP A 273 -19.72 0.76 -12.91
C ASP A 273 -18.88 0.84 -11.63
N ALA A 274 -19.10 1.87 -10.81
CA ALA A 274 -18.44 2.01 -9.51
C ALA A 274 -18.71 0.79 -8.61
N MET A 275 -19.97 0.37 -8.55
CA MET A 275 -20.38 -0.76 -7.72
C MET A 275 -19.79 -2.08 -8.23
N LEU A 276 -19.85 -2.35 -9.54
CA LEU A 276 -19.28 -3.55 -10.13
C LEU A 276 -17.76 -3.61 -9.94
N PHE A 277 -17.06 -2.49 -10.14
CA PHE A 277 -15.63 -2.39 -9.87
C PHE A 277 -15.29 -2.77 -8.43
N HIS A 278 -16.02 -2.23 -7.47
CA HIS A 278 -15.77 -2.48 -6.06
C HIS A 278 -16.11 -3.91 -5.66
N LEU A 279 -17.22 -4.47 -6.14
CA LEU A 279 -17.60 -5.87 -5.90
C LEU A 279 -16.54 -6.85 -6.41
N ILE A 280 -16.14 -6.73 -7.68
CA ILE A 280 -15.10 -7.60 -8.26
C ILE A 280 -13.78 -7.45 -7.50
N ARG A 281 -13.37 -6.19 -7.23
CA ARG A 281 -12.12 -5.93 -6.52
C ARG A 281 -12.13 -6.49 -5.09
N TRP A 282 -13.25 -6.44 -4.38
CA TRP A 282 -13.36 -7.03 -3.05
C TRP A 282 -13.25 -8.56 -3.09
N THR A 283 -13.90 -9.22 -4.05
CA THR A 283 -13.73 -10.65 -4.27
C THR A 283 -12.25 -11.00 -4.52
N HIS A 284 -11.56 -10.23 -5.36
CA HIS A 284 -10.13 -10.42 -5.62
C HIS A 284 -9.22 -10.11 -4.43
N LEU A 285 -9.70 -9.39 -3.41
CA LEU A 285 -8.93 -8.99 -2.23
C LEU A 285 -9.28 -9.81 -0.98
N ALA A 286 -10.32 -10.63 -1.02
CA ALA A 286 -10.70 -11.52 0.06
C ALA A 286 -9.51 -12.44 0.40
N GLY A 287 -9.06 -12.41 1.66
CA GLY A 287 -7.88 -13.14 2.12
C GLY A 287 -6.53 -12.57 1.70
N ARG A 288 -6.50 -11.43 0.98
CA ARG A 288 -5.25 -10.81 0.48
C ARG A 288 -5.02 -9.42 1.04
N CYS A 289 -6.08 -8.75 1.49
CA CYS A 289 -5.98 -7.42 2.10
C CYS A 289 -5.33 -7.47 3.49
N THR A 290 -4.20 -6.79 3.67
CA THR A 290 -3.48 -6.69 4.95
C THR A 290 -3.94 -5.51 5.81
N GLY A 291 -4.92 -4.73 5.34
CA GLY A 291 -5.35 -3.51 6.04
C GLY A 291 -4.29 -2.40 6.04
N CYS A 292 -3.47 -2.26 5.01
CA CYS A 292 -2.43 -1.21 5.00
C CYS A 292 -2.99 0.22 4.80
N GLY A 293 -4.24 0.36 4.33
CA GLY A 293 -4.92 1.66 4.13
C GLY A 293 -4.46 2.48 2.92
N ALA A 294 -3.55 1.95 2.09
CA ALA A 294 -3.02 2.68 0.92
C ALA A 294 -4.13 3.12 -0.06
N CYS A 295 -5.19 2.31 -0.20
CA CYS A 295 -6.34 2.61 -1.06
C CYS A 295 -7.14 3.84 -0.59
N VAL A 296 -7.25 4.05 0.73
CA VAL A 296 -7.97 5.19 1.31
C VAL A 296 -7.12 6.45 1.22
N ARG A 297 -5.83 6.35 1.60
CA ARG A 297 -4.88 7.47 1.52
C ARG A 297 -4.74 8.02 0.11
N GLY A 298 -4.71 7.14 -0.89
CA GLY A 298 -4.61 7.52 -2.29
C GLY A 298 -5.92 7.96 -2.94
N CYS A 299 -7.07 7.81 -2.28
CA CYS A 299 -8.35 8.15 -2.88
C CYS A 299 -8.57 9.68 -2.86
N PRO A 300 -8.71 10.36 -4.01
CA PRO A 300 -8.98 11.79 -4.03
C PRO A 300 -10.34 12.12 -3.39
N MET A 301 -11.33 11.27 -3.61
CA MET A 301 -12.71 11.46 -3.14
C MET A 301 -12.98 10.98 -1.71
N GLY A 302 -12.02 10.29 -1.10
CA GLY A 302 -12.13 9.87 0.30
C GLY A 302 -13.08 8.72 0.52
N VAL A 303 -13.21 7.83 -0.47
CA VAL A 303 -13.94 6.57 -0.33
C VAL A 303 -13.26 5.74 0.76
N ASN A 304 -13.98 5.42 1.83
CA ASN A 304 -13.48 4.57 2.92
C ASN A 304 -13.55 3.09 2.53
N LEU A 305 -12.70 2.69 1.59
CA LEU A 305 -12.56 1.28 1.20
C LEU A 305 -12.03 0.42 2.34
N ARG A 306 -11.34 0.99 3.33
CA ARG A 306 -10.73 0.23 4.42
C ARG A 306 -11.79 -0.43 5.31
N LEU A 307 -12.88 0.29 5.63
CA LEU A 307 -13.99 -0.25 6.42
C LEU A 307 -14.54 -1.55 5.84
N TYR A 308 -14.89 -1.56 4.55
CA TYR A 308 -15.43 -2.74 3.87
C TYR A 308 -14.39 -3.85 3.71
N ASN A 309 -13.12 -3.48 3.47
CA ASN A 309 -12.04 -4.47 3.45
C ASN A 309 -11.82 -5.10 4.84
N ASP A 310 -11.96 -4.36 5.93
CA ASP A 310 -11.86 -4.89 7.29
C ASP A 310 -13.02 -5.82 7.62
N LYS A 311 -14.23 -5.49 7.16
CA LYS A 311 -15.36 -6.43 7.22
C LYS A 311 -15.04 -7.75 6.51
N LEU A 312 -14.50 -7.70 5.30
CA LEU A 312 -14.12 -8.91 4.55
C LEU A 312 -12.95 -9.67 5.18
N ARG A 313 -11.95 -8.96 5.73
CA ARG A 313 -10.86 -9.59 6.47
C ARG A 313 -11.39 -10.31 7.72
N LYS A 314 -12.37 -9.73 8.42
CA LYS A 314 -13.04 -10.37 9.56
C LYS A 314 -13.82 -11.62 9.14
N GLU A 315 -14.53 -11.57 8.02
CA GLU A 315 -15.20 -12.76 7.47
C GLU A 315 -14.20 -13.88 7.16
N VAL A 316 -13.10 -13.55 6.49
CA VAL A 316 -12.06 -14.53 6.18
C VAL A 316 -11.40 -15.10 7.43
N LYS A 317 -11.09 -14.25 8.43
CA LYS A 317 -10.55 -14.71 9.72
C LYS A 317 -11.53 -15.64 10.44
N THR A 318 -12.82 -15.34 10.40
CA THR A 318 -13.84 -16.17 11.06
C THR A 318 -14.02 -17.51 10.34
N ALA A 319 -14.20 -17.47 9.02
CA ALA A 319 -14.51 -18.65 8.21
C ALA A 319 -13.30 -19.58 8.02
N PHE A 320 -12.10 -19.03 7.85
CA PHE A 320 -10.91 -19.80 7.48
C PHE A 320 -9.79 -19.77 8.53
N GLN A 321 -9.98 -19.08 9.66
CA GLN A 321 -8.93 -18.87 10.67
C GLN A 321 -7.63 -18.31 10.08
N PHE A 322 -7.76 -17.55 8.98
CA PHE A 322 -6.64 -17.03 8.20
C PHE A 322 -6.58 -15.51 8.29
N GLU A 323 -5.37 -14.98 8.48
CA GLU A 323 -5.12 -13.55 8.44
C GLU A 323 -4.00 -13.22 7.44
N ALA A 324 -4.32 -12.36 6.47
CA ALA A 324 -3.41 -11.99 5.39
C ALA A 324 -2.09 -11.40 5.92
N GLY A 325 -0.97 -11.98 5.46
CA GLY A 325 0.36 -11.48 5.74
C GLY A 325 0.82 -11.65 7.19
N VAL A 326 0.29 -12.62 7.94
CA VAL A 326 0.71 -12.91 9.32
C VAL A 326 1.72 -14.05 9.38
N ASP A 327 1.34 -15.22 8.89
CA ASP A 327 2.19 -16.41 8.85
C ASP A 327 2.68 -16.64 7.41
N PRO A 328 3.99 -16.56 7.14
CA PRO A 328 4.54 -16.84 5.81
C PRO A 328 4.35 -18.29 5.32
N ALA A 329 4.22 -19.25 6.24
CA ALA A 329 4.03 -20.65 5.89
C ALA A 329 2.55 -21.00 5.64
N ALA A 330 1.62 -20.16 6.11
CA ALA A 330 0.21 -20.36 5.88
C ALA A 330 -0.13 -20.22 4.39
N LYS A 331 -1.10 -21.00 3.95
CA LYS A 331 -1.61 -20.98 2.58
C LYS A 331 -2.85 -20.08 2.50
N PRO A 332 -2.88 -19.05 1.63
CA PRO A 332 -4.07 -18.22 1.48
C PRO A 332 -5.30 -19.05 1.09
N PRO A 333 -6.51 -18.74 1.59
CA PRO A 333 -7.70 -19.56 1.38
C PRO A 333 -8.01 -19.86 -0.08
N LEU A 334 -7.83 -18.90 -0.98
CA LEU A 334 -8.02 -19.10 -2.42
C LEU A 334 -6.98 -20.05 -3.03
N VAL A 335 -5.73 -19.98 -2.56
CA VAL A 335 -4.67 -20.87 -3.03
C VAL A 335 -4.92 -22.28 -2.51
N ALA A 336 -5.30 -22.42 -1.24
CA ALA A 336 -5.71 -23.69 -0.65
C ALA A 336 -6.86 -24.32 -1.44
N ALA A 337 -7.92 -23.53 -1.72
CA ALA A 337 -9.05 -23.96 -2.55
C ALA A 337 -8.65 -24.56 -3.90
N LEU A 338 -7.70 -23.91 -4.59
CA LEU A 338 -7.30 -24.27 -5.95
C LEU A 338 -6.31 -25.43 -6.03
N THR A 339 -5.56 -25.70 -4.97
CA THR A 339 -4.42 -26.65 -5.02
C THR A 339 -4.57 -27.84 -4.08
N ASP A 340 -5.44 -27.75 -3.07
CA ASP A 340 -5.72 -28.87 -2.15
C ASP A 340 -6.92 -29.73 -2.62
N GLY A 341 -7.51 -29.39 -3.77
CA GLY A 341 -8.26 -30.30 -4.66
C GLY A 341 -9.59 -30.89 -4.17
N GLU A 342 -9.79 -31.08 -2.87
CA GLU A 342 -10.83 -32.02 -2.38
C GLU A 342 -11.82 -31.41 -1.39
N ASP A 343 -11.50 -30.28 -0.74
CA ASP A 343 -12.35 -29.75 0.34
C ASP A 343 -13.26 -28.58 -0.11
N PHE A 344 -13.01 -27.98 -1.28
CA PHE A 344 -13.64 -26.70 -1.65
C PHE A 344 -14.92 -26.82 -2.47
N GLU A 345 -15.13 -27.90 -3.22
CA GLU A 345 -16.42 -28.17 -3.88
C GLU A 345 -17.55 -28.33 -2.83
N LEU A 346 -17.21 -28.84 -1.65
CA LEU A 346 -18.12 -29.01 -0.52
C LEU A 346 -18.42 -27.68 0.21
N LEU A 347 -17.48 -26.73 0.24
CA LEU A 347 -17.68 -25.44 0.91
C LEU A 347 -18.65 -24.50 0.17
N PHE A 348 -18.86 -24.70 -1.13
CA PHE A 348 -19.82 -23.92 -1.91
C PHE A 348 -21.21 -24.56 -2.03
N THR A 349 -21.33 -25.85 -1.66
CA THR A 349 -22.58 -26.62 -1.81
C THR A 349 -23.15 -27.10 -0.48
N VAL A 350 -22.37 -27.04 0.60
CA VAL A 350 -22.74 -27.55 1.92
C VAL A 350 -22.37 -26.50 2.99
N ALA A 351 -23.18 -26.39 4.05
CA ALA A 351 -22.89 -25.43 5.12
C ALA A 351 -21.57 -25.77 5.81
N ALA A 352 -20.80 -24.75 6.23
CA ALA A 352 -19.46 -24.93 6.80
C ALA A 352 -19.39 -25.90 7.99
N ARG A 353 -20.46 -25.97 8.81
CA ARG A 353 -20.56 -26.92 9.94
C ARG A 353 -20.63 -28.39 9.51
N ASP A 354 -21.08 -28.63 8.27
CA ASP A 354 -21.36 -29.95 7.71
C ASP A 354 -20.24 -30.40 6.75
N ALA A 355 -19.39 -29.46 6.28
CA ALA A 355 -18.32 -29.75 5.32
C ALA A 355 -17.23 -30.67 5.89
N VAL A 356 -16.71 -30.40 7.10
CA VAL A 356 -15.63 -31.19 7.71
C VAL A 356 -16.06 -32.64 8.02
N PRO A 357 -17.22 -32.91 8.67
CA PRO A 357 -17.68 -34.29 8.89
C PRO A 357 -17.91 -35.08 7.58
N LEU A 358 -18.33 -34.40 6.51
CA LEU A 358 -18.56 -35.02 5.21
C LEU A 358 -17.24 -35.44 4.54
N VAL A 359 -16.23 -34.56 4.55
CA VAL A 359 -14.87 -34.86 4.08
C VAL A 359 -14.27 -36.03 4.85
N ASP A 360 -14.39 -36.02 6.18
CA ASP A 360 -13.87 -37.10 7.04
C ASP A 360 -14.57 -38.44 6.76
N GLY A 361 -15.89 -38.41 6.52
CA GLY A 361 -16.66 -39.57 6.12
C GLY A 361 -16.24 -40.09 4.73
N TRP A 362 -15.99 -39.18 3.79
CA TRP A 362 -15.55 -39.51 2.44
C TRP A 362 -14.15 -40.14 2.44
N LYS A 363 -13.17 -39.53 3.14
CA LYS A 363 -11.80 -40.07 3.30
C LYS A 363 -11.77 -41.44 4.00
N LYS A 364 -12.72 -41.70 4.91
CA LYS A 364 -12.90 -43.04 5.50
C LYS A 364 -13.47 -44.07 4.52
N THR A 365 -14.30 -43.62 3.58
CA THR A 365 -14.97 -44.48 2.61
C THR A 365 -14.10 -44.75 1.39
N PHE A 366 -13.27 -43.77 1.01
CA PHE A 366 -12.39 -43.80 -0.16
C PHE A 366 -10.97 -43.37 0.27
N PRO A 367 -10.15 -44.30 0.77
CA PRO A 367 -8.83 -43.99 1.34
C PRO A 367 -7.68 -43.90 0.32
N GLU A 368 -7.94 -44.14 -0.98
CA GLU A 368 -6.94 -44.08 -2.06
C GLU A 368 -7.20 -42.93 -3.03
#